data_AF-A0A2I1D9Y0-F1
#
_entry.id   AF-A0A2I1D9Y0-F1
#
_cell.length_a   1.000
_cell.length_b   1.000
_cell.length_c   1.000
_cell.angle_alpha   90.00
_cell.angle_beta   90.00
_cell.angle_gamma   90.00
#
_symmetry.space_group_name_H-M   'P 1'
#
loop_
_entity.id
_entity.type
_entity.pdbx_description
1 polymer ?
#
loop_
_entity_poly.entity_id
_entity_poly.type
_entity_poly.pdbx_seq_one_letter_code
_entity_poly.pdbx_strand_id
1 'polypeptide(L)'
;MPRFPMGTGVDAEADGPSKQAESEKTSLPVVTKVKNRRKRYLDLHPEYFSADLELADPLLYDRLIRRFQTPAEREAEGRAKGFSGVLQADLCRSEAKFDALAHPDPHATMSYTRGPHGEILAEDRDEIPGSKEEGEKAWRWEMTMRFLRGEDDDFDYTAVDENDEYDDWSDVQDQYFDDEEPEWAVEGGEADVRSRLQGETGIQDF
;
A
#
# COMPACT_ATOMS: atom_id res chain seq x y z
N MET A 1 -56.27 -11.38 -41.51
CA MET A 1 -56.61 -12.00 -40.20
C MET A 1 -55.93 -13.36 -40.11
N PRO A 2 -55.04 -13.54 -39.13
CA PRO A 2 -55.08 -14.77 -38.32
C PRO A 2 -54.78 -14.47 -36.83
N ARG A 3 -55.74 -14.72 -35.94
CA ARG A 3 -55.83 -15.87 -35.01
C ARG A 3 -54.98 -15.70 -33.74
N PHE A 4 -55.54 -15.01 -32.75
CA PHE A 4 -55.18 -15.20 -31.34
C PHE A 4 -55.86 -16.47 -30.81
N PRO A 5 -55.17 -17.36 -30.09
CA PRO A 5 -55.80 -18.24 -29.13
C PRO A 5 -55.85 -17.56 -27.76
N MET A 6 -57.06 -17.29 -27.26
CA MET A 6 -57.34 -17.14 -25.83
C MET A 6 -57.79 -18.50 -25.28
N GLY A 7 -57.34 -18.83 -24.08
CA GLY A 7 -57.82 -19.97 -23.29
C GLY A 7 -56.73 -20.54 -22.39
N THR A 8 -56.53 -19.96 -21.20
CA THR A 8 -57.02 -20.44 -19.89
C THR A 8 -56.14 -21.51 -19.24
N GLY A 9 -55.42 -21.12 -18.20
CA GLY A 9 -54.73 -22.00 -17.27
C GLY A 9 -54.08 -21.16 -16.18
N VAL A 10 -54.78 -21.01 -15.06
CA VAL A 10 -54.26 -20.41 -13.84
C VAL A 10 -53.47 -21.51 -13.14
N ASP A 11 -52.14 -21.46 -13.18
CA ASP A 11 -51.29 -22.18 -12.24
C ASP A 11 -50.55 -21.12 -11.41
N ALA A 12 -51.13 -20.83 -10.26
CA ALA A 12 -50.51 -20.06 -9.20
C ALA A 12 -49.46 -20.96 -8.52
N GLU A 13 -48.28 -21.05 -9.12
CA GLU A 13 -47.07 -21.50 -8.43
C GLU A 13 -46.38 -20.25 -7.88
N ALA A 14 -46.50 -20.10 -6.56
CA ALA A 14 -45.87 -19.05 -5.79
C ALA A 14 -44.35 -19.27 -5.75
N ASP A 15 -43.64 -18.76 -6.76
CA ASP A 15 -42.19 -18.63 -6.68
C ASP A 15 -41.89 -17.27 -6.03
N GLY A 16 -41.75 -17.29 -4.70
CA GLY A 16 -41.25 -16.14 -3.97
C GLY A 16 -39.85 -15.80 -4.48
N PRO A 17 -39.46 -14.52 -4.58
CA PRO A 17 -38.06 -14.20 -4.78
C PRO A 17 -37.32 -14.69 -3.55
N SER A 18 -36.68 -15.85 -3.69
CA SER A 18 -35.70 -16.36 -2.76
C SER A 18 -34.70 -15.22 -2.54
N LYS A 19 -34.61 -14.78 -1.29
CA LYS A 19 -33.53 -13.96 -0.77
C LYS A 19 -32.21 -14.70 -0.98
N GLN A 20 -31.69 -14.65 -2.19
CA GLN A 20 -30.29 -14.85 -2.49
C GLN A 20 -29.70 -13.47 -2.80
N ALA A 21 -29.80 -12.58 -1.81
CA ALA A 21 -28.73 -11.63 -1.57
C ALA A 21 -27.63 -12.43 -0.84
N GLU A 22 -27.09 -13.45 -1.51
CA GLU A 22 -25.80 -13.98 -1.15
C GLU A 22 -24.82 -12.86 -1.42
N SER A 23 -24.05 -12.52 -0.40
CA SER A 23 -22.96 -11.57 -0.50
C SER A 23 -22.04 -12.01 -1.64
N GLU A 24 -22.18 -11.41 -2.82
CA GLU A 24 -21.10 -11.38 -3.79
C GLU A 24 -20.01 -10.54 -3.15
N LYS A 25 -19.20 -11.20 -2.30
CA LYS A 25 -17.92 -10.70 -1.85
C LYS A 25 -17.12 -10.53 -3.12
N THR A 26 -17.08 -9.32 -3.66
CA THR A 26 -16.26 -8.94 -4.81
C THR A 26 -14.85 -9.43 -4.50
N SER A 27 -14.45 -10.55 -5.08
CA SER A 27 -13.18 -11.18 -4.75
C SER A 27 -12.10 -10.21 -5.19
N LEU A 28 -11.45 -9.55 -4.23
CA LEU A 28 -10.35 -8.64 -4.54
C LEU A 28 -9.33 -9.37 -5.42
N PRO A 29 -8.73 -8.68 -6.41
CA PRO A 29 -7.72 -9.31 -7.24
C PRO A 29 -6.58 -9.83 -6.36
N VAL A 30 -6.02 -10.99 -6.72
CA VAL A 30 -5.02 -11.70 -5.90
C VAL A 30 -3.87 -10.78 -5.46
N VAL A 31 -3.43 -9.88 -6.35
CA VAL A 31 -2.39 -8.89 -6.07
C VAL A 31 -2.77 -7.92 -4.93
N THR A 32 -4.03 -7.49 -4.87
CA THR A 32 -4.50 -6.61 -3.80
C THR A 32 -4.61 -7.36 -2.47
N LYS A 33 -5.02 -8.63 -2.49
CA LYS A 33 -5.04 -9.46 -1.27
C LYS A 33 -3.64 -9.62 -0.70
N VAL A 34 -2.67 -9.96 -1.54
CA VAL A 34 -1.25 -10.08 -1.15
C VAL A 34 -0.74 -8.77 -0.54
N LYS A 35 -0.98 -7.62 -1.19
CA LYS A 35 -0.57 -6.32 -0.66
C LYS A 35 -1.24 -5.99 0.68
N ASN A 36 -2.52 -6.33 0.84
CA ASN A 36 -3.25 -6.10 2.09
C ASN A 36 -2.70 -6.98 3.22
N ARG A 37 -2.41 -8.27 2.95
CA ARG A 37 -1.78 -9.19 3.91
C ARG A 37 -0.40 -8.68 4.35
N ARG A 38 0.44 -8.29 3.39
CA ARG A 38 1.76 -7.70 3.66
C ARG A 38 1.66 -6.40 4.46
N LYS A 39 0.70 -5.53 4.14
CA LYS A 39 0.44 -4.30 4.90
C LYS A 39 0.01 -4.60 6.34
N ARG A 40 -0.86 -5.59 6.53
CA ARG A 40 -1.29 -6.06 7.86
C ARG A 40 -0.14 -6.67 8.66
N TYR A 41 0.75 -7.42 8.01
CA TYR A 41 1.97 -7.92 8.64
C TYR A 41 2.84 -6.78 9.17
N LEU A 42 3.11 -5.75 8.36
CA LEU A 42 3.90 -4.60 8.79
C LEU A 42 3.27 -3.83 9.95
N ASP A 43 1.93 -3.68 9.96
CA ASP A 43 1.20 -3.02 11.05
C ASP A 43 1.34 -3.80 12.38
N LEU A 44 1.43 -5.13 12.32
CA LEU A 44 1.56 -6.00 13.49
C LEU A 44 3.01 -6.23 13.92
N HIS A 45 3.97 -6.07 13.00
CA HIS A 45 5.39 -6.35 13.20
C HIS A 45 6.24 -5.07 13.05
N PRO A 46 6.17 -4.13 14.02
CA PRO A 46 7.04 -2.95 14.00
C PRO A 46 8.53 -3.31 14.14
N GLU A 47 8.84 -4.54 14.59
CA GLU A 47 10.20 -5.09 14.68
C GLU A 47 10.90 -5.23 13.32
N TYR A 48 10.15 -5.28 12.22
CA TYR A 48 10.72 -5.34 10.87
C TYR A 48 11.62 -4.13 10.56
N PHE A 49 11.28 -2.94 11.05
CA PHE A 49 12.05 -1.71 10.84
C PHE A 49 13.28 -1.58 11.75
N SER A 50 13.93 -2.70 12.06
CA SER A 50 15.13 -2.74 12.90
C SER A 50 16.38 -2.24 12.15
N ALA A 51 17.49 -2.14 12.88
CA ALA A 51 18.77 -1.69 12.34
C ALA A 51 19.35 -2.66 11.28
N ASP A 52 18.92 -3.91 11.24
CA ASP A 52 19.42 -4.92 10.31
C ASP A 52 18.89 -4.69 8.89
N LEU A 53 17.77 -3.97 8.75
CA LEU A 53 17.17 -3.59 7.46
C LEU A 53 18.03 -2.58 6.68
N GLU A 54 19.12 -2.07 7.28
CA GLU A 54 20.09 -1.24 6.56
C GLU A 54 20.78 -1.96 5.41
N LEU A 55 20.88 -3.29 5.46
CA LEU A 55 21.58 -4.09 4.46
C LEU A 55 20.71 -4.32 3.22
N ALA A 56 19.39 -4.26 3.37
CA ALA A 56 18.44 -4.37 2.26
C ALA A 56 18.48 -3.14 1.34
N ASP A 57 18.73 -1.94 1.89
CA ASP A 57 19.06 -0.74 1.11
C ASP A 57 20.21 0.09 1.72
N PRO A 58 21.45 -0.26 1.39
CA PRO A 58 22.60 0.45 1.93
C PRO A 58 22.66 1.92 1.50
N LEU A 59 22.08 2.27 0.34
CA LEU A 59 22.18 3.60 -0.25
C LEU A 59 21.14 4.56 0.33
N LEU A 60 19.92 4.07 0.47
CA LEU A 60 18.84 4.80 1.11
C LEU A 60 19.15 5.06 2.58
N TYR A 61 19.63 4.05 3.31
CA TYR A 61 19.99 4.19 4.72
C TYR A 61 21.11 5.23 4.92
N ASP A 62 22.14 5.21 4.07
CA ASP A 62 23.26 6.17 4.16
C ASP A 62 22.78 7.62 4.06
N ARG A 63 21.83 7.89 3.17
CA ARG A 63 21.34 9.25 2.90
C ARG A 63 20.28 9.72 3.90
N LEU A 64 19.31 8.87 4.22
CA LEU A 64 18.15 9.24 5.05
C LEU A 64 18.43 9.10 6.54
N ILE A 65 19.29 8.17 6.95
CA ILE A 65 19.59 7.91 8.36
C ILE A 65 21.01 8.36 8.70
N ARG A 66 22.02 7.76 8.05
CA ARG A 66 23.43 7.95 8.44
C ARG A 66 23.91 9.39 8.28
N ARG A 67 23.34 10.18 7.36
CA ARG A 67 23.66 11.61 7.19
C ARG A 67 23.32 12.46 8.43
N PHE A 68 22.20 12.16 9.09
CA PHE A 68 21.74 12.91 10.27
C PHE A 68 22.29 12.35 11.58
N GLN A 69 22.93 11.19 11.56
CA GLN A 69 23.60 10.64 12.73
C GLN A 69 24.76 11.54 13.18
N THR A 70 24.83 11.73 14.49
CA THR A 70 25.95 12.40 15.14
C THR A 70 27.19 11.50 15.13
N PRO A 71 28.41 12.07 15.23
CA PRO A 71 29.63 11.26 15.38
C PRO A 71 29.56 10.29 16.57
N ALA A 72 28.95 10.70 17.68
CA ALA A 72 28.78 9.86 18.87
C ALA A 72 27.85 8.66 18.61
N GLU A 73 26.75 8.84 17.89
CA GLU A 73 25.86 7.74 17.48
C GLU A 73 26.58 6.77 16.55
N ARG A 74 27.34 7.28 15.56
CA ARG A 74 28.14 6.42 14.65
C ARG A 74 29.19 5.59 15.38
N GLU A 75 29.86 6.17 16.36
CA GLU A 75 30.84 5.43 17.17
C GLU A 75 30.17 4.38 18.06
N ALA A 76 28.98 4.66 18.59
CA ALA A 76 28.21 3.68 19.37
C ALA A 76 27.73 2.52 18.49
N GLU A 77 27.20 2.83 17.30
CA GLU A 77 26.76 1.85 16.31
C GLU A 77 27.93 1.02 15.77
N GLY A 78 29.05 1.67 15.41
CA GLY A 78 30.27 1.00 14.99
C GLY A 78 30.87 0.10 16.08
N ARG A 79 30.74 0.49 17.36
CA ARG A 79 31.10 -0.38 18.49
C ARG A 79 30.14 -1.56 18.66
N ALA A 80 28.85 -1.37 18.43
CA ALA A 80 27.86 -2.43 18.52
C ALA A 80 28.03 -3.48 17.40
N LYS A 81 28.25 -3.02 16.16
CA LYS A 81 28.48 -3.86 14.97
C LYS A 81 29.88 -4.46 14.92
N GLY A 82 30.84 -3.82 15.57
CA GLY A 82 32.24 -4.20 15.52
C GLY A 82 32.90 -3.94 14.15
N PHE A 83 34.18 -4.26 14.05
CA PHE A 83 34.97 -4.00 12.83
C PHE A 83 34.46 -4.76 11.61
N SER A 84 34.05 -6.01 11.77
CA SER A 84 33.53 -6.83 10.67
C SER A 84 32.21 -6.31 10.13
N GLY A 85 31.29 -5.87 10.99
CA GLY A 85 30.00 -5.33 10.57
C GLY A 85 30.15 -3.99 9.85
N VAL A 86 31.04 -3.12 10.33
CA VAL A 86 31.37 -1.85 9.63
C VAL A 86 31.94 -2.14 8.24
N LEU A 87 32.87 -3.10 8.12
CA LEU A 87 33.45 -3.46 6.83
C LEU A 87 32.41 -4.05 5.87
N GLN A 88 31.50 -4.89 6.37
CA GLN A 88 30.40 -5.45 5.57
C GLN A 88 29.49 -4.35 5.04
N ALA A 89 29.03 -3.44 5.90
CA ALA A 89 28.19 -2.32 5.50
C ALA A 89 28.89 -1.41 4.47
N ASP A 90 30.19 -1.19 4.61
CA ASP A 90 30.99 -0.42 3.66
C ASP A 90 31.11 -1.13 2.29
N LEU A 91 31.31 -2.45 2.30
CA LEU A 91 31.35 -3.25 1.08
C LEU A 91 29.99 -3.26 0.37
N CYS A 92 28.91 -3.58 1.08
CA CYS A 92 27.55 -3.58 0.54
C CYS A 92 27.17 -2.22 -0.05
N ARG A 93 27.54 -1.10 0.61
CA ARG A 93 27.33 0.25 0.04
C ARG A 93 28.12 0.48 -1.24
N SER A 94 29.35 -0.02 -1.34
CA SER A 94 30.14 0.13 -2.55
C SER A 94 29.58 -0.70 -3.70
N GLU A 95 29.15 -1.92 -3.44
CA GLU A 95 28.53 -2.83 -4.40
C GLU A 95 27.20 -2.29 -4.90
N ALA A 96 26.33 -1.84 -3.99
CA ALA A 96 25.05 -1.23 -4.34
C ALA A 96 25.24 0.02 -5.24
N LYS A 97 26.28 0.84 -5.00
CA LYS A 97 26.59 1.99 -5.89
C LYS A 97 26.98 1.54 -7.30
N PHE A 98 27.75 0.47 -7.43
CA PHE A 98 28.12 -0.08 -8.73
C PHE A 98 26.93 -0.69 -9.44
N ASP A 99 26.07 -1.39 -8.70
CA ASP A 99 24.88 -2.01 -9.24
C ASP A 99 23.87 -0.96 -9.70
N ALA A 100 23.60 0.08 -8.91
CA ALA A 100 22.73 1.19 -9.31
C ALA A 100 23.23 1.95 -10.56
N LEU A 101 24.54 1.94 -10.81
CA LEU A 101 25.12 2.49 -12.05
C LEU A 101 24.93 1.55 -13.25
N ALA A 102 24.96 0.23 -13.04
CA ALA A 102 24.80 -0.78 -14.08
C ALA A 102 23.32 -1.05 -14.42
N HIS A 103 22.46 -1.02 -13.41
CA HIS A 103 21.03 -1.32 -13.45
C HIS A 103 20.27 -0.19 -12.74
N PRO A 104 20.07 0.97 -13.40
CA PRO A 104 19.28 2.04 -12.83
C PRO A 104 17.82 1.59 -12.69
N ASP A 105 17.38 1.35 -11.46
CA ASP A 105 16.00 0.98 -11.14
C ASP A 105 15.08 2.21 -11.30
N PRO A 106 13.99 2.13 -12.10
CA PRO A 106 12.98 3.17 -12.19
C PRO A 106 12.28 3.51 -10.87
N HIS A 107 12.32 2.59 -9.90
CA HIS A 107 11.72 2.76 -8.57
C HIS A 107 12.70 3.27 -7.51
N ALA A 108 14.00 3.24 -7.79
CA ALA A 108 15.00 3.80 -6.90
C ALA A 108 14.80 5.31 -6.80
N THR A 109 14.77 5.82 -5.56
CA THR A 109 14.68 7.26 -5.29
C THR A 109 15.93 8.01 -5.77
N MET A 110 17.01 7.32 -6.14
CA MET A 110 18.27 7.94 -6.53
C MET A 110 18.81 7.39 -7.84
N SER A 111 19.20 8.32 -8.71
CA SER A 111 20.05 8.05 -9.86
C SER A 111 21.54 8.24 -9.52
N TYR A 112 22.38 7.33 -10.02
CA TYR A 112 23.84 7.41 -9.85
C TYR A 112 24.51 7.56 -11.21
N THR A 113 25.41 8.52 -11.32
CA THR A 113 26.19 8.74 -12.54
C THR A 113 27.68 8.73 -12.27
N ARG A 114 28.43 8.31 -13.29
CA ARG A 114 29.88 8.23 -13.21
C ARG A 114 30.46 9.61 -13.51
N GLY A 115 31.08 10.20 -12.50
CA GLY A 115 31.75 11.47 -12.59
C GLY A 115 33.00 11.43 -13.50
N PRO A 116 33.54 12.59 -13.87
CA PRO A 116 34.67 12.72 -14.81
C PRO A 116 35.95 12.00 -14.37
N HIS A 117 36.13 11.81 -13.06
CA HIS A 117 37.29 11.12 -12.46
C HIS A 117 36.99 9.67 -12.04
N GLY A 118 35.83 9.13 -12.43
CA GLY A 118 35.42 7.77 -12.07
C GLY A 118 34.79 7.66 -10.68
N GLU A 119 34.57 8.78 -9.99
CA GLU A 119 33.78 8.85 -8.75
C GLU A 119 32.29 8.62 -9.07
N ILE A 120 31.57 7.88 -8.22
CA ILE A 120 30.13 7.67 -8.37
C ILE A 120 29.41 8.80 -7.63
N LEU A 121 28.73 9.67 -8.39
CA LEU A 121 27.98 10.80 -7.87
C LEU A 121 26.49 10.45 -7.86
N ALA A 122 25.80 10.72 -6.76
CA ALA A 122 24.34 10.73 -6.74
C ALA A 122 23.86 12.03 -7.38
N GLU A 123 23.08 11.95 -8.46
CA GLU A 123 22.69 13.12 -9.26
C GLU A 123 21.61 13.97 -8.57
N ASP A 124 20.70 13.32 -7.85
CA ASP A 124 19.55 14.01 -7.26
C ASP A 124 19.92 14.66 -5.93
N ARG A 125 20.04 16.00 -5.95
CA ARG A 125 20.28 16.86 -4.78
C ARG A 125 19.02 17.37 -4.09
N ASP A 126 17.84 17.20 -4.69
CA ASP A 126 16.67 18.01 -4.32
C ASP A 126 15.62 17.29 -3.44
N GLU A 127 15.71 15.96 -3.29
CA GLU A 127 14.95 15.22 -2.27
C GLU A 127 15.89 14.81 -1.14
N ILE A 128 16.32 15.78 -0.33
CA ILE A 128 16.98 15.50 0.94
C ILE A 128 16.03 16.03 2.02
N PRO A 129 15.55 15.17 2.92
CA PRO A 129 14.78 15.59 4.08
C PRO A 129 15.49 16.72 4.83
N GLY A 130 14.75 17.70 5.36
CA GLY A 130 15.34 18.80 6.12
C GLY A 130 15.76 18.37 7.54
N SER A 131 15.24 17.24 8.01
CA SER A 131 15.41 16.78 9.39
C SER A 131 15.59 15.26 9.50
N LYS A 132 16.13 14.83 10.66
CA LYS A 132 16.27 13.41 11.02
C LYS A 132 14.91 12.69 11.03
N GLU A 133 13.87 13.33 11.56
CA GLU A 133 12.53 12.75 11.65
C GLU A 133 11.89 12.55 10.27
N GLU A 134 12.02 13.53 9.38
CA GLU A 134 11.57 13.39 7.99
C GLU A 134 12.36 12.31 7.25
N GLY A 135 13.67 12.18 7.49
CA GLY A 135 14.50 11.13 6.93
C GLY A 135 14.09 9.74 7.41
N GLU A 136 13.85 9.57 8.70
CA GLU A 136 13.32 8.30 9.24
C GLU A 136 11.94 7.96 8.69
N LYS A 137 11.05 8.94 8.54
CA LYS A 137 9.72 8.72 7.97
C LYS A 137 9.80 8.33 6.49
N ALA A 138 10.62 9.04 5.71
CA ALA A 138 10.86 8.72 4.31
C ALA A 138 11.46 7.32 4.15
N TRP A 139 12.43 6.97 5.00
CA TRP A 139 13.06 5.65 5.00
C TRP A 139 12.04 4.55 5.32
N ARG A 140 11.24 4.71 6.38
CA ARG A 140 10.19 3.74 6.71
C ARG A 140 9.16 3.59 5.59
N TRP A 141 8.77 4.70 4.97
CA TRP A 141 7.80 4.68 3.86
C TRP A 141 8.35 3.92 2.65
N GLU A 142 9.60 4.17 2.28
CA GLU A 142 10.25 3.48 1.16
C GLU A 142 10.41 1.99 1.46
N MET A 143 10.93 1.63 2.64
CA MET A 143 11.04 0.24 3.10
C MET A 143 9.68 -0.47 3.11
N THR A 144 8.62 0.24 3.51
CA THR A 144 7.24 -0.26 3.43
C THR A 144 6.84 -0.55 1.99
N MET A 145 7.09 0.39 1.07
CA MET A 145 6.76 0.21 -0.34
C MET A 145 7.52 -0.95 -0.98
N ARG A 146 8.82 -1.10 -0.69
CA ARG A 146 9.63 -2.25 -1.12
C ARG A 146 9.07 -3.57 -0.60
N PHE A 147 8.73 -3.63 0.70
CA PHE A 147 8.12 -4.83 1.28
C PHE A 147 6.78 -5.17 0.62
N LEU A 148 5.92 -4.17 0.39
CA LEU A 148 4.63 -4.36 -0.28
C LEU A 148 4.78 -4.85 -1.73
N ARG A 149 5.86 -4.47 -2.42
CA ARG A 149 6.18 -4.97 -3.78
C ARG A 149 6.76 -6.37 -3.76
N GLY A 150 7.46 -6.76 -2.69
CA GLY A 150 8.11 -8.05 -2.57
C GLY A 150 9.57 -8.02 -2.99
N GLU A 151 10.22 -6.87 -2.77
CA GLU A 151 11.61 -6.59 -3.18
C GLU A 151 12.61 -6.80 -2.03
N ASP A 152 12.17 -7.40 -0.92
CA ASP A 152 13.06 -7.84 0.16
C ASP A 152 13.38 -9.33 0.00
N ASP A 153 14.53 -9.62 -0.61
CA ASP A 153 14.97 -10.98 -0.90
C ASP A 153 15.30 -11.80 0.38
N ASP A 154 15.56 -11.12 1.50
CA ASP A 154 15.88 -11.78 2.77
C ASP A 154 14.63 -12.25 3.51
N PHE A 155 13.44 -11.78 3.12
CA PHE A 155 12.17 -12.09 3.77
C PHE A 155 11.41 -13.22 3.09
N ASP A 156 10.94 -14.20 3.87
CA ASP A 156 10.08 -15.28 3.37
C ASP A 156 8.62 -14.82 3.25
N TYR A 157 8.28 -14.25 2.09
CA TYR A 157 6.92 -13.80 1.79
C TYR A 157 5.87 -14.90 1.79
N THR A 158 6.24 -16.18 1.65
CA THR A 158 5.25 -17.27 1.62
C THR A 158 4.48 -17.36 2.93
N ALA A 159 5.15 -17.09 4.06
CA ALA A 159 4.55 -17.08 5.39
C ALA A 159 3.47 -16.00 5.59
N VAL A 160 3.49 -14.95 4.76
CA VAL A 160 2.55 -13.82 4.84
C VAL A 160 1.53 -13.86 3.71
N ASP A 161 1.98 -14.15 2.49
CA ASP A 161 1.15 -14.12 1.28
C ASP A 161 0.12 -15.24 1.26
N GLU A 162 0.46 -16.42 1.79
CA GLU A 162 -0.43 -17.57 1.86
C GLU A 162 -1.21 -17.65 3.18
N ASN A 163 -0.97 -16.72 4.12
CA ASN A 163 -1.62 -16.73 5.42
C ASN A 163 -2.91 -15.88 5.42
N ASP A 164 -4.05 -16.59 5.48
CA ASP A 164 -5.39 -16.00 5.53
C ASP A 164 -5.71 -15.30 6.87
N GLU A 165 -4.89 -15.46 7.91
CA GLU A 165 -5.04 -14.73 9.18
C GLU A 165 -4.76 -13.24 9.03
N TYR A 166 -3.94 -12.87 8.04
CA TYR A 166 -3.69 -11.47 7.69
C TYR A 166 -4.72 -10.92 6.70
N ASP A 167 -5.68 -11.73 6.25
CA ASP A 167 -6.85 -11.16 5.58
C ASP A 167 -7.60 -10.32 6.59
N ASP A 168 -7.72 -9.05 6.24
CA ASP A 168 -8.47 -8.09 7.02
C ASP A 168 -9.97 -8.38 6.89
N TRP A 169 -10.48 -9.24 7.77
CA TRP A 169 -11.92 -9.49 7.89
C TRP A 169 -12.64 -8.38 8.68
N SER A 170 -11.94 -7.33 9.11
CA SER A 170 -12.43 -6.45 10.16
C SER A 170 -13.50 -5.45 9.70
N ASP A 171 -14.41 -5.20 10.64
CA ASP A 171 -15.61 -4.33 10.60
C ASP A 171 -15.32 -2.83 10.37
N VAL A 172 -14.10 -2.44 10.00
CA VAL A 172 -13.70 -1.05 9.75
C VAL A 172 -14.31 -0.52 8.46
N GLN A 173 -14.64 -1.41 7.52
CA GLN A 173 -15.41 -1.05 6.34
C GLN A 173 -16.76 -0.45 6.76
N ASP A 174 -17.46 -1.08 7.71
CA ASP A 174 -18.74 -0.60 8.24
C ASP A 174 -18.60 0.78 8.90
N GLN A 175 -17.51 1.01 9.65
CA GLN A 175 -17.26 2.33 10.26
C GLN A 175 -17.05 3.43 9.22
N TYR A 176 -16.32 3.15 8.13
CA TYR A 176 -16.11 4.12 7.05
C TYR A 176 -17.42 4.42 6.29
N PHE A 177 -18.28 3.41 6.12
CA PHE A 177 -19.63 3.58 5.56
C PHE A 177 -20.59 4.32 6.52
N ASP A 178 -20.46 4.11 7.83
CA ASP A 178 -21.28 4.78 8.86
C ASP A 178 -20.90 6.26 9.03
N ASP A 179 -19.62 6.60 8.86
CA ASP A 179 -19.10 7.97 8.95
C ASP A 179 -19.32 8.78 7.65
N GLU A 180 -19.60 8.13 6.51
CA GLU A 180 -19.95 8.80 5.26
C GLU A 180 -21.43 9.24 5.26
N GLU A 181 -21.68 10.54 5.39
CA GLU A 181 -23.02 11.09 5.13
C GLU A 181 -23.34 11.00 3.62
N PRO A 182 -24.48 10.40 3.21
CA PRO A 182 -24.80 10.21 1.80
C PRO A 182 -25.02 11.55 1.08
N GLU A 183 -24.08 11.93 0.21
CA GLU A 183 -24.21 13.08 -0.69
C GLU A 183 -25.00 12.68 -1.94
N TRP A 184 -26.18 13.25 -2.12
CA TRP A 184 -26.95 13.08 -3.34
C TRP A 184 -26.42 14.02 -4.41
N ALA A 185 -25.79 13.47 -5.46
CA ALA A 185 -25.42 14.21 -6.65
C ALA A 185 -26.68 14.69 -7.41
N VAL A 186 -27.27 15.80 -6.97
CA VAL A 186 -28.33 16.49 -7.70
C VAL A 186 -27.67 17.40 -8.72
N GLU A 187 -28.00 17.20 -10.00
CA GLU A 187 -27.56 18.11 -11.06
C GLU A 187 -28.16 19.50 -10.81
N GLY A 188 -27.32 20.40 -10.28
CA GLY A 188 -27.64 21.78 -9.99
C GLY A 188 -27.72 22.12 -8.49
N GLY A 189 -26.54 22.35 -7.89
CA GLY A 189 -26.32 23.18 -6.69
C GLY A 189 -26.98 22.74 -5.39
N GLU A 190 -26.15 22.58 -4.34
CA GLU A 190 -26.47 22.19 -2.95
C GLU A 190 -27.64 22.91 -2.23
N ALA A 191 -28.32 23.87 -2.85
CA ALA A 191 -29.24 24.73 -2.13
C ALA A 191 -30.66 24.16 -1.93
N ASP A 192 -31.06 23.03 -2.54
CA ASP A 192 -32.47 22.63 -2.42
C ASP A 192 -32.83 21.15 -2.70
N VAL A 193 -32.10 20.19 -2.13
CA VAL A 193 -32.42 18.76 -2.28
C VAL A 193 -33.68 18.38 -1.50
N ARG A 194 -33.87 18.91 -0.28
CA ARG A 194 -35.01 18.56 0.59
C ARG A 194 -36.36 19.11 0.12
N SER A 195 -36.42 20.19 -0.66
CA SER A 195 -37.68 20.73 -1.17
C SER A 195 -38.14 20.00 -2.45
N ARG A 196 -37.21 19.49 -3.26
CA ARG A 196 -37.49 18.79 -4.54
C ARG A 196 -37.98 17.35 -4.36
N LEU A 197 -37.71 16.74 -3.21
CA LEU A 197 -38.17 15.39 -2.85
C LEU A 197 -39.55 15.37 -2.17
N GLN A 198 -40.39 16.40 -2.37
CA GLN A 198 -41.76 16.41 -1.85
C GLN A 198 -42.76 15.85 -2.87
N GLY A 199 -43.07 14.56 -2.72
CA GLY A 199 -44.42 14.04 -2.98
C GLY A 199 -44.74 13.56 -4.40
N GLU A 200 -44.27 12.37 -4.74
CA GLU A 200 -44.99 11.48 -5.65
C GLU A 200 -45.10 10.09 -5.01
N THR A 201 -45.83 9.99 -3.90
CA THR A 201 -46.35 8.69 -3.46
C THR A 201 -47.42 8.28 -4.46
N GLY A 202 -47.01 7.45 -5.42
CA GLY A 202 -47.85 6.85 -6.46
C GLY A 202 -48.98 6.02 -5.87
N ILE A 203 -50.07 6.68 -5.48
CA ILE A 203 -51.37 6.03 -5.30
C ILE A 203 -51.99 5.93 -6.69
N GLN A 204 -51.95 4.71 -7.26
CA GLN A 204 -52.70 4.39 -8.48
C GLN A 204 -54.15 4.10 -8.10
N ASP A 205 -55.06 4.98 -8.53
CA ASP A 205 -56.50 4.73 -8.47
C ASP A 205 -56.84 3.54 -9.38
N PHE A 206 -57.53 2.54 -8.82
CA PHE A 206 -58.00 1.33 -9.51
C PHE A 206 -59.32 1.56 -10.26
#